data_AF-A0A3M2CSH2-F1
#
_entry.id   AF-A0A3M2CSH2-F1
#
_cell.length_a   1.000
_cell.length_b   1.000
_cell.length_c   1.000
_cell.angle_alpha   90.00
_cell.angle_beta   90.00
_cell.angle_gamma   90.00
#
_symmetry.space_group_name_H-M   'P 1'
#
loop_
_entity.id
_entity.type
_entity.pdbx_description
1 polymer ?
#
loop_
_entity_poly.entity_id
_entity_poly.type
_entity_poly.pdbx_seq_one_letter_code
_entity_poly.pdbx_strand_id
1 'polypeptide(L)'
;MAEHDYPSLEEMIALAHERGANTLLFLVGNPPVIRVGRELQPPLHPRPLTFHDTQALIERLLTPREINFMNEHGNVETRFQIAGIEGTLTVFFGQGAHNLVFHLKSGATPDAGEP
;
A
#
# COMPACT_ATOMS: atom_id res chain seq x y z
N MET A 1 3.84 -7.09 25.98
CA MET A 1 3.49 -5.87 25.22
C MET A 1 4.40 -5.85 24.01
N ALA A 2 4.00 -6.52 22.93
CA ALA A 2 4.75 -6.55 21.67
C ALA A 2 4.03 -5.60 20.72
N GLU A 3 4.26 -4.31 20.91
CA GLU A 3 3.60 -3.22 20.19
C GLU A 3 4.56 -2.74 19.09
N HIS A 4 4.63 -3.50 17.99
CA HIS A 4 4.99 -3.11 16.61
C HIS A 4 5.45 -4.38 15.85
N ASP A 5 4.50 -5.14 15.29
CA ASP A 5 4.78 -6.40 14.57
C ASP A 5 4.56 -6.27 13.05
N TYR A 6 4.54 -5.05 12.52
CA TYR A 6 4.58 -4.80 11.07
C TYR A 6 5.74 -3.87 10.73
N PRO A 7 6.48 -4.13 9.64
CA PRO A 7 7.36 -3.12 9.07
C PRO A 7 6.56 -1.84 8.78
N SER A 8 7.23 -0.70 8.83
CA SER A 8 6.54 0.58 8.58
C SER A 8 5.98 0.61 7.14
N LEU A 9 4.97 1.45 6.90
CA LEU A 9 4.43 1.61 5.54
C LEU A 9 5.53 1.99 4.55
N GLU A 10 6.42 2.89 4.98
CA GLU A 10 7.61 3.31 4.26
C GLU A 10 8.51 2.12 3.87
N GLU A 11 8.77 1.21 4.82
CA GLU A 11 9.60 0.01 4.58
C GLU A 11 8.92 -0.97 3.63
N MET A 12 7.60 -1.17 3.76
CA MET A 12 6.85 -2.05 2.86
C MET A 12 6.83 -1.51 1.42
N ILE A 13 6.66 -0.20 1.25
CA ILE A 13 6.70 0.46 -0.06
C ILE A 13 8.11 0.40 -0.64
N ALA A 14 9.15 0.68 0.16
CA ALA A 14 10.54 0.56 -0.25
C ALA A 14 10.86 -0.87 -0.70
N LEU A 15 10.54 -1.87 0.11
CA LEU A 15 10.75 -3.28 -0.20
C LEU A 15 9.99 -3.72 -1.45
N ALA A 16 8.75 -3.26 -1.63
CA ALA A 16 7.97 -3.53 -2.83
C ALA A 16 8.65 -2.95 -4.08
N HIS A 17 9.13 -1.71 -3.99
CA HIS A 17 9.85 -1.05 -5.08
C HIS A 17 11.19 -1.73 -5.40
N GLU A 18 11.99 -2.08 -4.39
CA GLU A 18 13.25 -2.83 -4.54
C GLU A 18 13.06 -4.19 -5.22
N ARG A 19 11.93 -4.85 -4.95
CA ARG A 19 11.54 -6.11 -5.59
C ARG A 19 10.93 -5.94 -6.99
N GLY A 20 10.89 -4.72 -7.51
CA GLY A 20 10.32 -4.41 -8.84
C GLY A 20 8.79 -4.57 -8.89
N ALA A 21 8.10 -4.45 -7.75
CA ALA A 21 6.65 -4.54 -7.73
C ALA A 21 5.99 -3.35 -8.42
N ASN A 22 4.96 -3.62 -9.20
CA ASN A 22 4.09 -2.57 -9.75
C ASN A 22 2.88 -2.31 -8.83
N THR A 23 2.60 -3.22 -7.91
CA THR A 23 1.43 -3.11 -7.02
C THR A 23 1.72 -3.72 -5.65
N LEU A 24 1.30 -3.03 -4.60
CA LEU A 24 1.26 -3.52 -3.23
C LEU A 24 -0.21 -3.57 -2.80
N LEU A 25 -0.66 -4.71 -2.29
CA LEU A 25 -2.05 -4.97 -1.93
C LEU A 25 -2.18 -5.19 -0.43
N PHE A 26 -2.95 -4.33 0.22
CA PHE A 26 -3.30 -4.39 1.63
C PHE A 26 -4.78 -4.66 1.76
N LEU A 27 -5.12 -5.95 1.86
CA LEU A 27 -6.48 -6.43 1.95
C LEU A 27 -6.76 -6.95 3.35
N VAL A 28 -7.87 -6.53 3.96
CA VAL A 28 -8.23 -6.99 5.31
C VAL A 28 -8.42 -8.50 5.32
N GLY A 29 -7.95 -9.14 6.40
CA GLY A 29 -7.95 -10.59 6.57
C GLY A 29 -6.85 -11.31 5.77
N ASN A 30 -6.04 -10.59 4.99
CA ASN A 30 -4.97 -11.15 4.19
C ASN A 30 -3.62 -10.53 4.59
N PRO A 31 -2.52 -11.28 4.49
CA PRO A 31 -1.20 -10.70 4.65
C PRO A 31 -0.90 -9.71 3.51
N PRO A 32 -0.06 -8.69 3.75
CA PRO A 32 0.35 -7.75 2.71
C PRO A 32 1.14 -8.49 1.63
N VAL A 33 0.72 -8.34 0.37
CA VAL A 33 1.34 -9.00 -0.79
C VAL A 33 1.70 -7.98 -1.86
N ILE A 34 2.72 -8.30 -2.65
CA ILE A 34 3.11 -7.51 -3.82
C ILE A 34 2.78 -8.27 -5.10
N ARG A 35 2.59 -7.51 -6.17
CA ARG A 35 2.52 -8.03 -7.54
C ARG A 35 3.71 -7.51 -8.32
N VAL A 36 4.49 -8.43 -8.88
CA VAL A 36 5.60 -8.16 -9.79
C VAL A 36 5.16 -8.64 -11.16
N GLY A 37 5.01 -7.71 -12.12
CA GLY A 37 4.40 -8.02 -13.41
C GLY A 37 2.98 -8.57 -13.29
N ARG A 38 2.79 -9.85 -13.64
CA ARG A 38 1.48 -10.54 -13.60
C ARG A 38 1.31 -11.49 -12.41
N GLU A 39 2.31 -11.61 -11.55
CA GLU A 39 2.36 -12.63 -10.51
C GLU A 39 2.32 -12.03 -9.11
N LEU A 40 1.46 -12.59 -8.24
CA LEU A 40 1.47 -12.30 -6.82
C LEU A 40 2.67 -13.01 -6.18
N GLN A 41 3.45 -12.26 -5.41
CA GLN A 41 4.58 -12.78 -4.68
C GLN A 41 4.15 -13.30 -3.31
N PRO A 42 5.01 -14.10 -2.64
CA PRO A 42 4.83 -14.43 -1.24
C PRO A 42 4.62 -13.18 -0.39
N PRO A 43 3.87 -13.30 0.73
CA PRO A 43 3.54 -12.16 1.57
C PRO A 43 4.80 -11.50 2.13
N LEU A 44 4.77 -10.17 2.21
CA LEU A 44 5.83 -9.38 2.84
C LEU A 44 5.86 -9.60 4.36
N HIS A 45 4.72 -9.98 4.95
CA HIS A 45 4.59 -10.28 6.36
C HIS A 45 3.59 -11.43 6.57
N PRO A 46 3.84 -12.39 7.48
CA PRO A 46 2.97 -13.56 7.65
C PRO A 46 1.60 -13.22 8.26
N ARG A 47 1.49 -12.12 9.01
CA ARG A 47 0.26 -11.75 9.71
C ARG A 47 -0.76 -11.11 8.75
N PRO A 48 -2.05 -11.50 8.82
CA PRO A 48 -3.11 -10.82 8.08
C PRO A 48 -3.44 -9.45 8.66
N LEU A 49 -3.67 -8.48 7.77
CA LEU A 49 -4.09 -7.13 8.14
C LEU A 49 -5.47 -7.17 8.80
N THR A 50 -5.61 -6.46 9.90
CA THR A 50 -6.90 -6.27 10.56
C THR A 50 -7.61 -5.03 10.04
N PHE A 51 -8.90 -4.90 10.35
CA PHE A 51 -9.65 -3.67 10.09
C PHE A 51 -9.00 -2.45 10.76
N HIS A 52 -8.46 -2.61 11.97
CA HIS A 52 -7.78 -1.52 12.68
C HIS A 52 -6.48 -1.09 11.95
N ASP A 53 -5.74 -2.04 11.39
CA ASP A 53 -4.53 -1.75 10.64
C ASP A 53 -4.84 -0.94 9.38
N THR A 54 -5.84 -1.35 8.59
CA THR A 54 -6.21 -0.63 7.37
C THR A 54 -6.86 0.71 7.65
N GLN A 55 -7.68 0.82 8.71
CA GLN A 55 -8.25 2.10 9.13
C GLN A 55 -7.15 3.09 9.55
N ALA A 56 -6.18 2.66 10.35
CA ALA A 56 -5.07 3.53 10.77
C ALA A 56 -4.24 4.02 9.58
N LEU A 57 -4.05 3.20 8.55
CA LEU A 57 -3.38 3.61 7.32
C LEU A 57 -4.20 4.65 6.54
N ILE A 58 -5.52 4.47 6.45
CA ILE A 58 -6.42 5.42 5.77
C ILE A 58 -6.39 6.79 6.44
N GLU A 59 -6.48 6.83 7.76
CA GLU A 59 -6.44 8.08 8.54
C GLU A 59 -5.10 8.81 8.41
N ARG A 60 -4.01 8.08 8.10
CA ARG A 60 -2.69 8.65 7.83
C ARG A 60 -2.50 9.11 6.38
N LEU A 61 -3.14 8.45 5.42
CA LEU A 61 -2.88 8.63 3.99
C LEU A 61 -3.87 9.57 3.31
N LEU A 62 -5.10 9.62 3.79
CA LEU A 62 -6.17 10.41 3.18
C LEU A 62 -6.46 11.67 3.97
N THR A 63 -6.77 12.75 3.26
CA THR A 63 -7.33 13.94 3.89
C THR A 63 -8.78 13.69 4.34
N PRO A 64 -9.31 14.46 5.30
CA PRO A 64 -10.71 14.36 5.72
C PRO A 64 -11.71 14.45 4.55
N ARG A 65 -11.36 15.22 3.52
CA ARG A 65 -12.19 15.37 2.30
C ARG A 65 -12.23 14.07 1.49
N GLU A 66 -11.08 13.40 1.33
CA GLU A 66 -10.99 12.12 0.63
C GLU A 66 -11.66 10.99 1.41
N ILE A 67 -11.57 11.00 2.73
CA ILE A 67 -12.28 10.06 3.61
C ILE A 67 -13.79 10.23 3.44
N ASN A 68 -14.30 11.47 3.47
CA ASN A 68 -15.73 11.72 3.25
C ASN A 68 -16.16 11.28 1.85
N PHE A 69 -15.38 11.62 0.82
CA PHE A 69 -15.66 11.19 -0.54
C PHE A 69 -15.69 9.65 -0.68
N MET A 70 -14.75 8.95 -0.06
CA MET A 70 -14.72 7.50 -0.01
C MET A 70 -15.95 6.93 0.69
N ASN A 71 -16.38 7.51 1.82
CA ASN A 71 -17.57 7.07 2.55
C ASN A 71 -18.86 7.25 1.72
N GLU A 72 -18.95 8.32 0.91
CA GLU A 72 -20.11 8.60 0.06
C GLU A 72 -20.13 7.75 -1.23
N HIS A 73 -18.96 7.53 -1.85
CA HIS A 73 -18.85 6.90 -3.16
C HIS A 73 -18.33 5.44 -3.13
N GLY A 74 -17.95 4.94 -1.95
CA GLY A 74 -17.45 3.58 -1.71
C GLY A 74 -15.98 3.37 -2.09
N ASN A 75 -15.33 4.34 -2.75
CA ASN A 75 -13.92 4.30 -3.10
C ASN A 75 -13.35 5.71 -3.30
N VAL A 76 -12.02 5.82 -3.22
CA VAL A 76 -11.27 7.02 -3.58
C VAL A 76 -9.91 6.63 -4.16
N GLU A 77 -9.46 7.42 -5.13
CA GLU A 77 -8.13 7.28 -5.73
C GLU A 77 -7.36 8.58 -5.54
N THR A 78 -6.14 8.50 -5.01
CA THR A 78 -5.28 9.66 -4.76
C THR A 78 -3.83 9.36 -5.06
N ARG A 79 -3.01 10.40 -5.21
CA ARG A 79 -1.56 10.25 -5.40
C ARG A 79 -0.87 10.20 -4.04
N PHE A 80 0.16 9.39 -3.93
CA PHE A 80 1.02 9.37 -2.74
C PHE A 80 2.49 9.55 -3.14
N GLN A 81 3.28 10.02 -2.18
CA GLN A 81 4.74 10.03 -2.24
C GLN A 81 5.27 9.63 -0.87
N ILE A 82 5.91 8.45 -0.79
CA ILE A 82 6.38 7.86 0.47
C ILE A 82 7.77 7.27 0.21
N ALA A 83 8.73 7.56 1.08
CA ALA A 83 10.12 7.10 0.94
C ALA A 83 10.75 7.42 -0.44
N GLY A 84 10.39 8.56 -1.03
CA GLY A 84 10.86 8.95 -2.37
C GLY A 84 10.19 8.20 -3.53
N ILE A 85 9.26 7.28 -3.24
CA ILE A 85 8.52 6.51 -4.24
C ILE A 85 7.15 7.14 -4.41
N GLU A 86 6.80 7.42 -5.67
CA GLU A 86 5.51 7.98 -6.04
C GLU A 86 4.58 6.91 -6.59
N GLY A 87 3.28 7.15 -6.46
CA GLY A 87 2.29 6.24 -7.02
C GLY A 87 0.87 6.73 -6.86
N THR A 88 -0.05 5.84 -7.18
CA THR A 88 -1.48 6.03 -6.96
C THR A 88 -1.95 5.06 -5.88
N LEU A 89 -2.68 5.56 -4.89
CA LEU A 89 -3.35 4.79 -3.87
C LEU A 89 -4.84 4.74 -4.21
N THR A 90 -5.37 3.53 -4.33
CA THR A 90 -6.81 3.28 -4.41
C THR A 90 -7.27 2.68 -3.10
N VAL A 91 -8.25 3.31 -2.46
CA VAL A 91 -8.93 2.79 -1.27
C VAL A 91 -10.37 2.46 -1.64
N PHE A 92 -10.84 1.27 -1.29
CA PHE A 92 -12.20 0.84 -1.59
C PHE A 92 -12.77 -0.04 -0.47
N PHE A 93 -14.09 -0.02 -0.33
CA PHE A 93 -14.79 -0.87 0.62
C PHE A 93 -15.10 -2.25 0.01
N GLY A 94 -14.71 -3.32 0.71
CA GLY A 94 -14.93 -4.70 0.27
C GLY A 94 -14.83 -5.69 1.43
N GLN A 95 -15.65 -6.74 1.41
CA GLN A 95 -15.72 -7.76 2.49
C GLN A 95 -15.98 -7.15 3.89
N GLY A 96 -16.72 -6.04 3.95
CA GLY A 96 -17.07 -5.37 5.21
C GLY A 96 -15.96 -4.47 5.79
N ALA A 97 -14.87 -4.24 5.04
CA ALA A 97 -13.77 -3.38 5.50
C ALA A 97 -13.14 -2.57 4.35
N HIS A 98 -12.34 -1.57 4.69
CA HIS A 98 -11.57 -0.82 3.71
C HIS A 98 -10.28 -1.55 3.34
N ASN A 99 -10.01 -1.61 2.03
CA ASN A 99 -8.83 -2.22 1.44
C ASN A 99 -8.03 -1.14 0.71
N LEU A 100 -6.71 -1.28 0.70
CA LEU A 100 -5.78 -0.34 0.06
C LEU A 100 -4.98 -1.05 -1.02
N VAL A 101 -4.84 -0.41 -2.17
CA VAL A 101 -3.99 -0.87 -3.27
C VAL A 101 -3.09 0.28 -3.69
N PHE A 102 -1.79 0.06 -3.57
CA PHE A 102 -0.78 1.02 -4.01
C PHE A 102 -0.26 0.58 -5.37
N HIS A 103 -0.45 1.43 -6.36
CA HIS A 103 0.15 1.32 -7.68
C HIS A 103 1.44 2.13 -7.68
N LEU A 104 2.57 1.44 -7.58
CA LEU A 104 3.88 2.07 -7.58
C LEU A 104 4.19 2.55 -9.00
N LYS A 105 4.58 3.81 -9.16
CA LYS A 105 5.22 4.21 -10.41
C LYS A 105 6.55 3.48 -10.50
N SER A 106 6.84 2.95 -11.68
CA SER A 106 8.20 2.50 -11.96
C SER A 106 9.09 3.73 -11.89
N GLY A 107 9.87 3.87 -10.80
CA GLY A 107 11.05 4.70 -10.86
C GLY A 107 11.88 4.12 -11.99
N ALA A 108 12.24 4.94 -12.98
CA ALA A 108 13.41 4.61 -13.77
C ALA A 108 14.50 4.24 -12.75
N THR A 109 15.07 3.05 -12.87
CA THR A 109 16.37 2.76 -12.25
C THR A 109 17.18 4.05 -12.37
N PRO A 110 17.78 4.61 -11.30
CA PRO A 110 18.88 5.51 -11.53
C PRO A 110 19.80 4.70 -12.42
N ASP A 111 19.90 5.13 -13.68
CA ASP A 111 20.87 4.63 -14.63
C ASP A 111 22.14 4.63 -13.80
N ALA A 112 22.65 3.43 -13.49
CA ALA A 112 23.96 3.28 -12.92
C ALA A 112 24.92 3.67 -14.05
N GLY A 113 24.92 4.97 -14.36
CA GLY A 113 26.04 5.65 -14.90
C GLY A 113 27.15 5.38 -13.91
N GLU A 114 28.14 4.65 -14.40
CA GLU A 114 29.54 5.06 -14.45
C GLU A 114 30.43 3.81 -14.40
N PRO A 115 31.67 3.85 -14.92
CA PRO A 115 32.28 4.75 -15.91
C PRO A 115 32.73 4.04 -17.20
#